data_AF-A0A6G2S133-F1
#
_entry.id   AF-A0A6G2S133-F1
#
_cell.length_a   1.000
_cell.length_b   1.000
_cell.length_c   1.000
_cell.angle_alpha   90.00
_cell.angle_beta   90.00
_cell.angle_gamma   90.00
#
_symmetry.space_group_name_H-M   'P 1'
#
loop_
_entity.id
_entity.type
_entity.pdbx_description
1 polymer ?
#
loop_
_entity_poly.entity_id
_entity_poly.type
_entity_poly.pdbx_seq_one_letter_code
_entity_poly.pdbx_strand_id
1 'polypeptide(L)'
;MKKNQQPPIVCRNCKRTFQRPRSNGRIPKYCSSRCRSAHYRGRRAPSPRRSYDADVERLSRSLLVKAQALDHAATHRAAAFPLDVVKWCEALRRDLVDITVVAVCQARADGATVPQVAKIMDIAPSTLKSNFSADKAEKVLAQRAARGPARPPCRPAALQCDTRPTRSEKERVLLPGTPGYALSRALSRLKREKSDVNVQQIAAWSSVSTSYIYRILSGERTPTWAVTRAFACACDADPDDLVFLWNQARGIPPDPAAIQTYDKAVRTLQAALRGLRLAATAPDIATLVQRAPTPLTPRTAQALLAPDPPPAHALRWPVVNALTAALNGDTHAIRKLHKRIDELTPHSGLPAEGFG
;
A
#
# COMPACT_ATOMS: atom_id res chain seq x y z
N MET A 1 13.28 -66.24 -27.97
CA MET A 1 12.35 -65.22 -27.42
C MET A 1 12.99 -64.53 -26.22
N LYS A 2 13.50 -63.31 -26.37
CA LYS A 2 14.12 -62.56 -25.27
C LYS A 2 13.01 -62.10 -24.30
N LYS A 3 12.98 -62.62 -23.07
CA LYS A 3 12.06 -62.16 -22.02
C LYS A 3 12.24 -60.65 -21.84
N ASN A 4 11.19 -59.88 -22.12
CA ASN A 4 11.11 -58.44 -21.90
C ASN A 4 11.35 -58.15 -20.40
N GLN A 5 12.62 -57.96 -20.02
CA GLN A 5 12.98 -57.56 -18.67
C GLN A 5 12.54 -56.11 -18.48
N GLN A 6 11.49 -55.92 -17.68
CA GLN A 6 11.00 -54.58 -17.37
C GLN A 6 12.06 -53.80 -16.57
N PRO A 7 12.19 -52.49 -16.80
CA PRO A 7 13.19 -51.68 -16.12
C PRO A 7 12.97 -51.70 -14.60
N PRO A 8 14.04 -51.77 -13.79
CA PRO A 8 13.94 -51.77 -12.33
C PRO A 8 13.36 -50.45 -11.81
N ILE A 9 12.48 -50.54 -10.81
CA ILE A 9 11.79 -49.38 -10.21
C ILE A 9 12.49 -49.03 -8.89
N VAL A 10 12.72 -47.74 -8.63
CA VAL A 10 13.30 -47.27 -7.36
C VAL A 10 12.20 -46.97 -6.34
N CYS A 11 12.28 -47.57 -5.15
CA CYS A 11 11.34 -47.31 -4.06
C CYS A 11 11.51 -45.88 -3.51
N ARG A 12 10.42 -45.11 -3.42
CA ARG A 12 10.48 -43.73 -2.91
C ARG A 12 10.91 -43.61 -1.44
N ASN A 13 10.69 -44.66 -0.64
CA ASN A 13 11.02 -44.69 0.79
C ASN A 13 12.48 -45.12 1.04
N CYS A 14 12.78 -46.41 0.83
CA CYS A 14 14.08 -46.99 1.18
C CYS A 14 15.13 -46.92 0.06
N LYS A 15 14.80 -46.30 -1.08
CA LYS A 15 15.67 -46.14 -2.26
C LYS A 15 16.16 -47.44 -2.92
N ARG A 16 15.75 -48.62 -2.43
CA ARG A 16 16.05 -49.90 -3.07
C ARG A 16 15.35 -50.05 -4.41
N THR A 17 16.05 -50.61 -5.38
CA THR A 17 15.49 -51.06 -6.66
C THR A 17 14.68 -52.34 -6.46
N PHE A 18 13.52 -52.44 -7.11
CA PHE A 18 12.68 -53.62 -7.06
C PHE A 18 12.01 -53.86 -8.42
N GLN A 19 11.70 -55.13 -8.71
CA GLN A 19 11.01 -55.51 -9.93
C GLN A 19 9.49 -55.35 -9.77
N ARG A 20 8.82 -55.09 -10.89
CA ARG A 20 7.39 -54.93 -10.91
C ARG A 20 6.71 -56.28 -10.58
N PRO A 21 5.85 -56.36 -9.54
CA PRO A 21 5.25 -57.63 -9.13
C PRO A 21 4.19 -58.17 -10.10
N ARG A 22 3.58 -57.31 -10.93
CA ARG A 22 2.61 -57.69 -11.97
C ARG A 22 2.84 -56.85 -13.22
N SER A 23 2.85 -57.48 -14.39
CA SER A 23 3.13 -56.82 -15.68
C SER A 23 2.06 -55.80 -16.08
N ASN A 24 0.80 -56.00 -15.66
CA ASN A 24 -0.34 -55.13 -15.99
C ASN A 24 -0.72 -54.21 -14.81
N GLY A 25 -1.24 -53.00 -15.12
CA GLY A 25 -1.72 -52.02 -14.13
C GLY A 25 -0.82 -50.81 -13.85
N ARG A 26 -1.06 -50.12 -12.73
CA ARG A 26 -0.31 -48.92 -12.32
C ARG A 26 1.04 -49.31 -11.74
N ILE A 27 2.11 -48.62 -12.17
CA ILE A 27 3.48 -48.86 -11.67
C ILE A 27 3.55 -48.57 -10.16
N PRO A 28 3.97 -49.53 -9.32
CA PRO A 28 4.08 -49.33 -7.87
C PRO A 28 5.20 -48.36 -7.52
N LYS A 29 4.95 -47.45 -6.57
CA LYS A 29 5.92 -46.45 -6.10
C LYS A 29 6.79 -46.91 -4.91
N TYR A 30 6.45 -48.05 -4.32
CA TYR A 30 7.04 -48.56 -3.09
C TYR A 30 7.25 -50.07 -3.23
N CYS A 31 8.36 -50.59 -2.70
CA CYS A 31 8.69 -52.01 -2.75
C CYS A 31 7.81 -52.89 -1.85
N SER A 32 7.13 -52.31 -0.86
CA SER A 32 6.25 -53.04 0.07
C SER A 32 5.20 -52.12 0.71
N SER A 33 4.15 -52.73 1.26
CA SER A 33 3.15 -52.04 2.10
C SER A 33 3.81 -51.37 3.31
N ARG A 34 4.84 -52.01 3.89
CA ARG A 34 5.64 -51.45 4.99
C ARG A 34 6.39 -50.18 4.57
N CYS A 35 7.03 -50.18 3.40
CA CYS A 35 7.69 -48.97 2.86
C CYS A 35 6.69 -47.88 2.49
N ARG A 36 5.50 -48.24 1.99
CA ARG A 36 4.41 -47.30 1.76
C ARG A 36 3.98 -46.64 3.08
N SER A 37 3.67 -47.44 4.10
CA SER A 37 3.25 -46.96 5.42
C SER A 37 4.34 -46.14 6.11
N ALA A 38 5.61 -46.58 6.06
CA ALA A 38 6.74 -45.85 6.64
C ALA A 38 6.97 -44.49 5.97
N HIS A 39 6.86 -44.40 4.65
CA HIS A 39 6.95 -43.13 3.94
C HIS A 39 5.83 -42.15 4.35
N TYR A 40 4.60 -42.64 4.53
CA TYR A 40 3.49 -41.79 5.00
C TYR A 40 3.61 -41.42 6.48
N ARG A 41 4.19 -42.29 7.33
CA ARG A 41 4.48 -41.98 8.74
C ARG A 41 5.61 -40.96 8.88
N GLY A 42 6.69 -41.09 8.12
CA GLY A 42 7.81 -40.13 8.13
C GLY A 42 7.41 -38.73 7.66
N ARG A 43 6.46 -38.62 6.71
CA ARG A 43 5.83 -37.34 6.35
C ARG A 43 4.91 -36.76 7.42
N ARG A 44 4.43 -37.58 8.35
CA ARG A 44 3.51 -37.21 9.43
C ARG A 44 4.22 -37.02 10.77
N ALA A 45 5.56 -37.02 10.79
CA ALA A 45 6.28 -36.59 11.98
C ALA A 45 5.75 -35.20 12.36
N PRO A 46 5.24 -35.02 13.60
CA PRO A 46 4.61 -33.77 13.98
C PRO A 46 5.64 -32.66 13.84
N SER A 47 5.39 -31.75 12.91
CA SER A 47 6.13 -30.50 12.82
C SER A 47 6.08 -29.83 14.19
N PRO A 48 7.17 -29.18 14.65
CA PRO A 48 7.10 -28.36 15.86
C PRO A 48 5.91 -27.41 15.76
N ARG A 49 5.20 -27.19 16.87
CA ARG A 49 4.01 -26.33 16.92
C ARG A 49 4.40 -24.94 16.40
N ARG A 50 4.06 -24.67 15.14
CA ARG A 50 4.25 -23.36 14.51
C ARG A 50 3.18 -22.43 15.04
N SER A 51 3.58 -21.28 15.58
CA SER A 51 2.65 -20.17 15.81
C SER A 51 2.22 -19.58 14.46
N TYR A 52 0.93 -19.28 14.35
CA TYR A 52 0.32 -18.64 13.19
C TYR A 52 -0.04 -17.17 13.44
N ASP A 53 0.35 -16.60 14.59
CA ASP A 53 -0.10 -15.27 15.04
C ASP A 53 0.30 -14.18 14.05
N ALA A 54 1.59 -14.14 13.70
CA ALA A 54 2.12 -13.20 12.72
C ALA A 54 1.51 -13.41 11.32
N ASP A 55 1.13 -14.64 10.97
CA ASP A 55 0.49 -14.93 9.68
C ASP A 55 -0.94 -14.39 9.64
N VAL A 56 -1.72 -14.57 10.71
CA VAL A 56 -3.09 -14.06 10.84
C VAL A 56 -3.09 -12.53 10.88
N GLU A 57 -2.21 -11.92 11.66
CA GLU A 57 -2.06 -10.46 11.72
C GLU A 57 -1.71 -9.86 10.35
N ARG A 58 -0.76 -10.48 9.63
CA ARG A 58 -0.39 -10.04 8.28
C ARG A 58 -1.56 -10.17 7.29
N LEU A 59 -2.31 -11.26 7.38
CA LEU A 59 -3.47 -11.50 6.50
C LEU A 59 -4.63 -10.56 6.81
N SER A 60 -4.90 -10.26 8.08
CA SER A 60 -5.96 -9.34 8.49
C SER A 60 -5.67 -7.91 8.03
N ARG A 61 -4.42 -7.46 8.17
CA ARG A 61 -3.97 -6.16 7.62
C ARG A 61 -4.12 -6.10 6.10
N SER A 62 -3.74 -7.16 5.40
CA SER A 62 -3.91 -7.24 3.94
C SER A 62 -5.38 -7.17 3.52
N LEU A 63 -6.29 -7.77 4.30
CA LEU A 63 -7.74 -7.67 4.07
C LEU A 63 -8.25 -6.25 4.25
N LEU A 64 -7.84 -5.58 5.33
CA LEU A 64 -8.23 -4.20 5.62
C LEU A 64 -7.84 -3.25 4.48
N VAL A 65 -6.60 -3.35 4.00
CA VAL A 65 -6.10 -2.52 2.87
C VAL A 65 -6.95 -2.74 1.62
N LYS A 66 -7.31 -3.99 1.30
CA LYS A 66 -8.15 -4.30 0.14
C LYS A 66 -9.60 -3.85 0.31
N ALA A 67 -10.13 -3.91 1.53
CA ALA A 67 -11.47 -3.43 1.85
C ALA A 67 -11.56 -1.91 1.67
N GLN A 68 -10.55 -1.17 2.13
CA GLN A 68 -10.43 0.27 1.89
C GLN A 68 -10.28 0.61 0.40
N ALA A 69 -9.53 -0.20 -0.35
CA ALA A 69 -9.40 -0.01 -1.80
C ALA A 69 -10.72 -0.29 -2.55
N LEU A 70 -11.49 -1.29 -2.11
CA LEU A 70 -12.83 -1.58 -2.62
C LEU A 70 -13.77 -0.40 -2.34
N ASP A 71 -13.82 0.06 -1.09
CA ASP A 71 -14.64 1.21 -0.68
C ASP A 71 -14.32 2.44 -1.53
N HIS A 72 -13.03 2.79 -1.64
CA HIS A 72 -12.59 3.90 -2.48
C HIS A 72 -13.03 3.74 -3.95
N ALA A 73 -12.87 2.55 -4.54
CA ALA A 73 -13.27 2.27 -5.92
C ALA A 73 -14.79 2.31 -6.14
N ALA A 74 -15.57 1.95 -5.11
CA ALA A 74 -17.02 2.03 -5.14
C ALA A 74 -17.51 3.48 -5.02
N THR A 75 -16.90 4.29 -4.15
CA THR A 75 -17.25 5.70 -3.95
C THR A 75 -16.78 6.58 -5.12
N HIS A 76 -15.59 6.32 -5.67
CA HIS A 76 -14.97 7.13 -6.71
C HIS A 76 -14.95 6.37 -8.04
N ARG A 77 -16.14 6.07 -8.55
CA ARG A 77 -16.29 5.24 -9.74
C ARG A 77 -15.72 5.93 -10.98
N ALA A 78 -14.58 5.45 -11.46
CA ALA A 78 -14.03 5.88 -12.74
C ALA A 78 -14.69 5.10 -13.89
N ALA A 79 -15.38 5.79 -14.80
CA ALA A 79 -15.99 5.18 -15.99
C ALA A 79 -14.99 4.39 -16.86
N ALA A 80 -13.71 4.76 -16.80
CA ALA A 80 -12.63 4.08 -17.51
C ALA A 80 -12.34 2.65 -17.00
N PHE A 81 -12.82 2.27 -15.80
CA PHE A 81 -12.52 0.96 -15.19
C PHE A 81 -13.76 0.28 -14.59
N PRO A 82 -14.72 -0.14 -15.43
CA PRO A 82 -16.00 -0.68 -14.96
C PRO A 82 -15.86 -1.96 -14.12
N LEU A 83 -14.75 -2.70 -14.24
CA LEU A 83 -14.53 -3.98 -13.56
C LEU A 83 -13.73 -3.88 -12.25
N ASP A 84 -13.23 -2.71 -11.86
CA ASP A 84 -12.28 -2.62 -10.75
C ASP A 84 -12.90 -3.00 -9.40
N VAL A 85 -14.16 -2.62 -9.16
CA VAL A 85 -14.92 -3.04 -7.97
C VAL A 85 -15.01 -4.58 -7.90
N VAL A 86 -15.32 -5.24 -9.02
CA VAL A 86 -15.41 -6.72 -9.08
C VAL A 86 -14.05 -7.37 -8.82
N LYS A 87 -12.96 -6.81 -9.37
CA LYS A 87 -11.60 -7.31 -9.13
C LYS A 87 -11.23 -7.21 -7.65
N TRP A 88 -11.59 -6.11 -6.98
CA TRP A 88 -11.36 -5.95 -5.54
C TRP A 88 -12.21 -6.92 -4.70
N CYS A 89 -13.48 -7.12 -5.04
CA CYS A 89 -14.33 -8.12 -4.39
C CYS A 89 -13.73 -9.53 -4.48
N GLU A 90 -13.27 -9.95 -5.66
CA GLU A 90 -12.67 -11.26 -5.85
C GLU A 90 -11.31 -11.39 -5.12
N ALA A 91 -10.53 -10.32 -5.08
CA ALA A 91 -9.27 -10.28 -4.32
C ALA A 91 -9.50 -10.37 -2.80
N LEU A 92 -10.56 -9.76 -2.29
CA LEU A 92 -10.99 -9.87 -0.89
C LEU A 92 -11.49 -11.27 -0.57
N ARG A 93 -12.36 -11.84 -1.42
CA ARG A 93 -12.89 -13.20 -1.24
C ARG A 93 -11.77 -14.23 -1.13
N ARG A 94 -10.74 -14.14 -1.97
CA ARG A 94 -9.57 -15.05 -1.90
C ARG A 94 -8.79 -14.89 -0.60
N ASP A 95 -8.58 -13.65 -0.15
CA ASP A 95 -7.87 -13.38 1.10
C ASP A 95 -8.67 -13.84 2.32
N LEU A 96 -10.01 -13.72 2.28
CA LEU A 96 -10.90 -14.24 3.32
C LEU A 96 -10.78 -15.76 3.42
N VAL A 97 -10.74 -16.46 2.28
CA VAL A 97 -10.49 -17.91 2.27
C VAL A 97 -9.11 -18.23 2.86
N ASP A 98 -8.07 -17.51 2.44
CA ASP A 98 -6.70 -17.73 2.92
C ASP A 98 -6.60 -17.53 4.44
N ILE A 99 -7.12 -16.41 4.97
CA ILE A 99 -7.07 -16.13 6.42
C ILE A 99 -7.89 -17.11 7.23
N THR A 100 -9.04 -17.56 6.72
CA THR A 100 -9.89 -18.53 7.43
C THR A 100 -9.11 -19.83 7.66
N VAL A 101 -8.36 -20.30 6.66
CA VAL A 101 -7.54 -21.51 6.80
C VAL A 101 -6.47 -21.35 7.88
N VAL A 102 -5.80 -20.20 7.91
CA VAL A 102 -4.72 -19.92 8.86
C VAL A 102 -5.26 -19.68 10.27
N ALA A 103 -6.36 -18.93 10.42
CA ALA A 103 -7.00 -18.64 11.70
C ALA A 103 -7.56 -19.90 12.38
N VAL A 104 -8.11 -20.85 11.60
CA VAL A 104 -8.50 -22.16 12.14
C VAL A 104 -7.29 -22.93 12.68
N CYS A 105 -6.13 -22.84 12.01
CA CYS A 105 -4.91 -23.48 12.50
C CYS A 105 -4.35 -22.78 13.74
N GLN A 106 -4.43 -21.45 13.80
CA GLN A 106 -4.07 -20.64 14.97
C GLN A 106 -4.92 -21.05 16.18
N ALA A 107 -6.25 -20.97 16.07
CA ALA A 107 -7.16 -21.32 17.16
C ALA A 107 -6.92 -22.75 17.69
N ARG A 108 -6.61 -23.70 16.80
CA ARG A 108 -6.27 -25.07 17.19
C ARG A 108 -4.90 -25.18 17.87
N ALA A 109 -3.92 -24.37 17.48
CA ALA A 109 -2.63 -24.29 18.16
C ALA A 109 -2.78 -23.73 19.59
N ASP A 110 -3.72 -22.82 19.77
CA ASP A 110 -4.08 -22.19 21.06
C ASP A 110 -5.02 -23.05 21.92
N GLY A 111 -5.34 -24.27 21.49
CA GLY A 111 -6.08 -25.25 22.28
C GLY A 111 -7.56 -25.40 21.93
N ALA A 112 -8.08 -24.69 20.93
CA ALA A 112 -9.45 -24.89 20.48
C ALA A 112 -9.66 -26.29 19.91
N THR A 113 -10.72 -26.96 20.35
CA THR A 113 -11.07 -28.31 19.89
C THR A 113 -11.73 -28.26 18.52
N VAL A 114 -11.57 -29.34 17.74
CA VAL A 114 -12.20 -29.46 16.41
C VAL A 114 -13.73 -29.25 16.45
N PRO A 115 -14.49 -29.78 17.43
CA PRO A 115 -15.93 -29.54 17.52
C PRO A 115 -16.29 -28.06 17.77
N GLN A 116 -15.50 -27.34 18.58
CA GLN A 116 -15.75 -25.91 18.85
C GLN A 116 -15.61 -25.08 17.57
N VAL A 117 -14.52 -25.28 16.82
CA VAL A 117 -14.31 -24.54 15.56
C VAL A 117 -15.33 -24.95 14.50
N ALA A 118 -15.65 -26.25 14.41
CA ALA A 118 -16.66 -26.77 13.50
C ALA A 118 -18.05 -26.14 13.75
N LYS A 119 -18.42 -25.96 15.02
CA LYS A 119 -19.65 -25.28 15.42
C LYS A 119 -19.67 -23.81 15.00
N ILE A 120 -18.57 -23.07 15.17
CA ILE A 120 -18.47 -21.65 14.76
C ILE A 120 -18.60 -21.51 13.25
N MET A 121 -18.00 -22.43 12.49
CA MET A 121 -18.01 -22.41 11.03
C MET A 121 -19.25 -23.06 10.40
N ASP A 122 -20.14 -23.63 11.21
CA ASP A 122 -21.30 -24.42 10.77
C ASP A 122 -20.95 -25.53 9.75
N ILE A 123 -19.90 -26.30 10.05
CA ILE A 123 -19.46 -27.42 9.19
C ILE A 123 -19.25 -28.70 9.99
N ALA A 124 -19.31 -29.84 9.31
CA ALA A 124 -19.00 -31.13 9.93
C ALA A 124 -17.53 -31.20 10.41
N PRO A 125 -17.24 -31.80 11.58
CA PRO A 125 -15.87 -31.97 12.09
C PRO A 125 -14.92 -32.73 11.14
N SER A 126 -15.45 -33.64 10.33
CA SER A 126 -14.71 -34.38 9.29
C SER A 126 -14.21 -33.44 8.19
N THR A 127 -15.08 -32.54 7.71
CA THR A 127 -14.76 -31.51 6.72
C THR A 127 -13.70 -30.55 7.24
N LEU A 128 -13.75 -30.19 8.54
CA LEU A 128 -12.75 -29.34 9.16
C LEU A 128 -11.37 -30.00 9.13
N LYS A 129 -11.28 -31.29 9.51
CA LYS A 129 -10.01 -32.04 9.52
C LYS A 129 -9.38 -32.18 8.13
N SER A 130 -10.19 -32.35 7.08
CA SER A 130 -9.67 -32.51 5.71
C SER A 130 -9.26 -31.19 5.06
N ASN A 131 -10.01 -30.10 5.31
CA ASN A 131 -9.83 -28.83 4.62
C ASN A 131 -8.95 -27.82 5.38
N PHE A 132 -8.79 -27.98 6.70
CA PHE A 132 -8.10 -27.04 7.58
C PHE A 132 -6.97 -27.72 8.37
N SER A 133 -6.06 -28.36 7.62
CA SER A 133 -4.84 -28.96 8.17
C SER A 133 -3.65 -27.99 8.12
N ALA A 134 -2.64 -28.23 8.96
CA ALA A 134 -1.39 -27.45 8.95
C ALA A 134 -0.73 -27.46 7.56
N ASP A 135 -0.66 -28.61 6.90
CA ASP A 135 -0.16 -28.74 5.51
C ASP A 135 -0.92 -27.84 4.54
N LYS A 136 -2.23 -27.70 4.71
CA LYS A 136 -3.06 -26.84 3.86
C LYS A 136 -2.75 -25.37 4.14
N ALA A 137 -2.61 -24.99 5.41
CA ALA A 137 -2.23 -23.63 5.80
C ALA A 137 -0.86 -23.24 5.23
N GLU A 138 0.13 -24.13 5.33
CA GLU A 138 1.46 -23.91 4.72
C GLU A 138 1.37 -23.78 3.20
N LYS A 139 0.58 -24.63 2.55
CA LYS A 139 0.37 -24.56 1.10
C LYS A 139 -0.30 -23.24 0.70
N VAL A 140 -1.30 -22.78 1.46
CA VAL A 140 -1.97 -21.49 1.24
C VAL A 140 -0.98 -20.34 1.39
N LEU A 141 -0.18 -20.34 2.46
CA LEU A 141 0.84 -19.32 2.70
C LEU A 141 1.92 -19.32 1.60
N ALA A 142 2.37 -20.50 1.15
CA ALA A 142 3.33 -20.61 0.05
C ALA A 142 2.74 -20.14 -1.29
N GLN A 143 1.49 -20.52 -1.60
CA GLN A 143 0.80 -20.04 -2.80
C GLN A 143 0.58 -18.53 -2.76
N ARG A 144 0.30 -17.97 -1.57
CA ARG A 144 0.18 -16.53 -1.38
C ARG A 144 1.53 -15.83 -1.59
N ALA A 145 2.61 -16.35 -1.01
CA ALA A 145 3.95 -15.81 -1.23
C ALA A 145 4.34 -15.83 -2.73
N ALA A 146 4.01 -16.91 -3.44
CA ALA A 146 4.25 -17.03 -4.88
C ALA A 146 3.39 -16.06 -5.73
N ARG A 147 2.17 -15.72 -5.29
CA ARG A 147 1.33 -14.69 -5.93
C ARG A 147 1.88 -13.28 -5.73
N GLY A 148 2.79 -13.09 -4.77
CA GLY A 148 3.29 -11.78 -4.36
C GLY A 148 2.24 -10.97 -3.59
N PRO A 149 2.62 -9.79 -3.05
CA PRO A 149 1.63 -8.84 -2.54
C PRO A 149 0.66 -8.54 -3.68
N ALA A 150 -0.63 -8.65 -3.42
CA ALA A 150 -1.66 -8.43 -4.44
C ALA A 150 -1.40 -7.07 -5.09
N ARG A 151 -0.89 -7.07 -6.31
CA ARG A 151 -0.82 -5.84 -7.09
C ARG A 151 -2.26 -5.35 -7.23
N PRO A 152 -2.54 -4.06 -7.00
CA PRO A 152 -3.83 -3.49 -7.37
C PRO A 152 -4.10 -3.88 -8.83
N PRO A 153 -5.37 -4.12 -9.21
CA PRO A 153 -5.69 -4.52 -10.57
C PRO A 153 -5.02 -3.53 -11.52
N CYS A 154 -4.04 -4.03 -12.28
CA CYS A 154 -3.43 -3.23 -13.32
C CYS A 154 -4.55 -2.76 -14.24
N ARG A 155 -4.56 -1.45 -14.48
CA ARG A 155 -5.21 -0.80 -15.62
C ARG A 155 -5.14 -1.74 -16.83
N PRO A 156 -6.25 -2.08 -17.50
CA PRO A 156 -6.19 -2.86 -18.74
C PRO A 156 -5.30 -2.13 -19.75
N ALA A 157 -4.44 -2.90 -20.41
CA ALA A 157 -3.41 -2.43 -21.33
C ALA A 157 -3.94 -1.71 -22.59
N ALA A 158 -5.25 -1.58 -22.76
CA ALA A 158 -5.87 -0.99 -23.96
C ALA A 158 -5.73 0.54 -24.09
N LEU A 159 -5.06 1.20 -23.15
CA LEU A 159 -4.60 2.60 -23.29
C LEU A 159 -3.08 2.74 -23.17
N GLN A 160 -2.33 1.64 -23.21
CA GLN A 160 -0.87 1.70 -23.34
C GLN A 160 -0.56 1.86 -24.82
N CYS A 161 -0.41 3.12 -25.26
CA CYS A 161 0.29 3.44 -26.49
C CYS A 161 1.55 2.58 -26.58
N ASP A 162 1.75 2.01 -27.75
CA ASP A 162 2.88 1.19 -28.13
C ASP A 162 4.20 1.71 -27.55
N THR A 163 4.70 1.02 -26.53
CA THR A 163 6.13 0.93 -26.29
C THR A 163 6.39 -0.38 -25.56
N ARG A 164 6.63 -1.41 -26.38
CA ARG A 164 7.24 -2.68 -25.99
C ARG A 164 8.41 -2.39 -25.03
N PRO A 165 8.50 -3.03 -23.85
CA PRO A 165 9.59 -2.76 -22.93
C PRO A 165 10.86 -3.36 -23.50
N THR A 166 11.63 -2.55 -24.21
CA THR A 166 13.06 -2.80 -24.35
C THR A 166 13.62 -2.79 -22.94
N ARG A 167 14.26 -3.90 -22.61
CA ARG A 167 15.07 -4.18 -21.44
C ARG A 167 16.18 -3.13 -21.30
N SER A 168 15.84 -1.91 -20.86
CA SER A 168 16.76 -0.84 -20.46
C SER A 168 16.00 0.36 -19.88
N GLU A 169 15.18 0.17 -18.85
CA GLU A 169 14.78 1.30 -17.98
C GLU A 169 15.83 1.38 -16.86
N LYS A 170 17.01 1.91 -17.24
CA LYS A 170 18.05 2.32 -16.29
C LYS A 170 17.42 3.22 -15.24
N GLU A 171 17.83 3.03 -14.00
CA GLU A 171 17.56 3.88 -12.84
C GLU A 171 17.55 5.36 -13.22
N ARG A 172 16.36 5.94 -13.39
CA ARG A 172 16.22 7.39 -13.43
C ARG A 172 16.22 7.86 -11.98
N VAL A 173 17.39 8.23 -11.50
CA VAL A 173 17.53 9.05 -10.29
C VAL A 173 16.71 10.33 -10.53
N LEU A 174 15.72 10.62 -9.67
CA LEU A 174 14.99 11.88 -9.73
C LEU A 174 15.98 13.00 -9.45
N LEU A 175 16.31 13.77 -10.48
CA LEU A 175 17.18 14.94 -10.37
C LEU A 175 16.41 16.11 -9.73
N PRO A 176 17.10 17.08 -9.10
CA PRO A 176 16.52 18.35 -8.70
C PRO A 176 15.73 18.98 -9.87
N GLY A 177 14.49 19.39 -9.62
CA GLY A 177 13.59 19.93 -10.64
C GLY A 177 12.61 18.93 -11.26
N THR A 178 12.76 17.63 -11.01
CA THR A 178 11.72 16.64 -11.36
C THR A 178 10.61 16.64 -10.29
N PRO A 179 9.32 16.52 -10.66
CA PRO A 179 8.22 16.66 -9.71
C PRO A 179 8.21 15.58 -8.61
N GLY A 180 8.77 14.39 -8.88
CA GLY A 180 8.94 13.35 -7.86
C GLY A 180 10.04 13.62 -6.83
N TYR A 181 10.99 14.51 -7.13
CA TYR A 181 12.10 14.86 -6.24
C TYR A 181 11.62 15.62 -5.00
N ALA A 182 10.63 16.51 -5.13
CA ALA A 182 10.09 17.26 -4.00
C ALA A 182 9.42 16.32 -2.98
N LEU A 183 8.72 15.28 -3.45
CA LEU A 183 8.12 14.27 -2.57
C LEU A 183 9.18 13.42 -1.86
N SER A 184 10.21 12.92 -2.57
CA SER A 184 11.27 12.12 -1.94
C SER A 184 12.04 12.91 -0.89
N ARG A 185 12.29 14.20 -1.15
CA ARG A 185 12.86 15.17 -0.21
C ARG A 185 12.01 15.33 1.05
N ALA A 186 10.71 15.54 0.90
CA ALA A 186 9.78 15.68 2.02
C ALA A 186 9.76 14.42 2.89
N LEU A 187 9.65 13.24 2.28
CA LEU A 187 9.66 11.95 2.99
C LEU A 187 11.00 11.70 3.70
N SER A 188 12.12 12.06 3.06
CA SER A 188 13.44 12.00 3.68
C SER A 188 13.57 12.93 4.88
N ARG A 189 12.99 14.13 4.82
CA ARG A 189 13.00 15.08 5.94
C ARG A 189 12.16 14.57 7.11
N LEU A 190 10.96 14.05 6.86
CA LEU A 190 10.09 13.43 7.88
C LEU A 190 10.79 12.28 8.59
N LYS A 191 11.44 11.39 7.82
CA LYS A 191 12.20 10.26 8.38
C LYS A 191 13.36 10.70 9.25
N ARG A 192 14.05 11.79 8.89
CA ARG A 192 15.16 12.33 9.70
C ARG A 192 14.68 13.01 10.98
N GLU A 193 13.49 13.62 10.95
CA GLU A 193 12.89 14.25 12.13
C GLU A 193 12.50 13.22 13.19
N LYS A 194 12.01 12.07 12.74
CA LYS A 194 11.66 10.94 13.61
C LYS A 194 12.80 9.93 13.62
N SER A 195 13.79 10.18 14.47
CA SER A 195 14.94 9.30 14.71
C SER A 195 14.52 7.88 15.10
N ASP A 196 13.44 7.77 15.85
CA ASP A 196 13.06 6.53 16.55
C ASP A 196 12.35 5.51 15.65
N VAL A 197 11.87 5.95 14.48
CA VAL A 197 11.11 5.12 13.54
C VAL A 197 12.08 4.49 12.54
N ASN A 198 12.30 3.19 12.59
CA ASN A 198 13.18 2.49 11.64
C ASN A 198 12.50 2.32 10.26
N VAL A 199 13.29 2.38 9.18
CA VAL A 199 12.86 2.07 7.80
C VAL A 199 12.18 0.70 7.70
N GLN A 200 12.59 -0.28 8.51
CA GLN A 200 11.93 -1.59 8.59
C GLN A 200 10.51 -1.50 9.15
N GLN A 201 10.27 -0.66 10.16
CA GLN A 201 8.94 -0.44 10.73
C GLN A 201 8.04 0.28 9.73
N ILE A 202 8.57 1.29 9.03
CA ILE A 202 7.86 1.98 7.94
C ILE A 202 7.47 0.98 6.83
N ALA A 203 8.39 0.11 6.42
CA ALA A 203 8.14 -0.92 5.42
C ALA A 203 7.04 -1.89 5.87
N ALA A 204 7.07 -2.32 7.14
CA ALA A 204 6.04 -3.18 7.71
C ALA A 204 4.67 -2.49 7.77
N TRP A 205 4.60 -1.24 8.21
CA TRP A 205 3.34 -0.47 8.28
C TRP A 205 2.76 -0.13 6.92
N SER A 206 3.61 0.16 5.93
CA SER A 206 3.19 0.43 4.55
C SER A 206 3.05 -0.83 3.68
N SER A 207 3.31 -2.03 4.23
CA SER A 207 3.22 -3.32 3.53
C SER A 207 4.08 -3.40 2.26
N VAL A 208 5.27 -2.79 2.28
CA VAL A 208 6.25 -2.82 1.18
C VAL A 208 7.60 -3.33 1.66
N SER A 209 8.55 -3.56 0.75
CA SER A 209 9.90 -3.98 1.14
C SER A 209 10.73 -2.79 1.63
N THR A 210 11.66 -3.04 2.55
CA THR A 210 12.64 -2.05 3.00
C THR A 210 13.43 -1.44 1.84
N SER A 211 13.80 -2.28 0.84
CA SER A 211 14.44 -1.82 -0.39
C SER A 211 13.57 -0.82 -1.16
N TYR A 212 12.25 -1.04 -1.23
CA TYR A 212 11.34 -0.09 -1.87
C TYR A 212 11.29 1.25 -1.12
N ILE A 213 11.33 1.23 0.21
CA ILE A 213 11.41 2.47 1.01
C ILE A 213 12.70 3.23 0.72
N TYR A 214 13.86 2.57 0.71
CA TYR A 214 15.13 3.24 0.38
C TYR A 214 15.09 3.88 -1.01
N ARG A 215 14.48 3.22 -2.00
CA ARG A 215 14.32 3.76 -3.36
C ARG A 215 13.35 4.94 -3.44
N ILE A 216 12.36 5.00 -2.55
CA ILE A 216 11.49 6.18 -2.41
C ILE A 216 12.28 7.36 -1.82
N LEU A 217 13.06 7.09 -0.77
CA LEU A 217 13.87 8.11 -0.09
C LEU A 217 14.99 8.65 -0.98
N SER A 218 15.64 7.80 -1.77
CA SER A 218 16.65 8.22 -2.76
C SER A 218 16.04 8.94 -3.97
N GLY A 219 14.71 8.92 -4.11
CA GLY A 219 14.05 9.45 -5.28
C GLY A 219 14.30 8.60 -6.53
N GLU A 220 14.46 7.30 -6.42
CA GLU A 220 14.42 6.41 -7.60
C GLU A 220 13.00 5.95 -7.94
N ARG A 221 12.06 6.07 -6.99
CA ARG A 221 10.68 5.60 -7.12
C ARG A 221 9.69 6.58 -6.51
N THR A 222 8.60 6.84 -7.22
CA THR A 222 7.43 7.56 -6.68
C THR A 222 6.48 6.58 -5.99
N PRO A 223 6.19 6.75 -4.68
CA PRO A 223 5.28 5.88 -3.95
C PRO A 223 3.83 5.97 -4.45
N THR A 224 3.01 4.98 -4.11
CA THR A 224 1.54 5.11 -4.20
C THR A 224 1.03 5.97 -3.05
N TRP A 225 -0.19 6.52 -3.18
CA TRP A 225 -0.77 7.33 -2.11
C TRP A 225 -0.88 6.57 -0.78
N ALA A 226 -1.29 5.29 -0.84
CA ALA A 226 -1.37 4.44 0.35
C ALA A 226 -0.03 4.33 1.09
N VAL A 227 1.08 4.20 0.36
CA VAL A 227 2.43 4.15 0.95
C VAL A 227 2.82 5.52 1.50
N THR A 228 2.55 6.61 0.77
CA THR A 228 2.81 7.99 1.25
C THR A 228 2.06 8.29 2.55
N ARG A 229 0.77 7.96 2.61
CA ARG A 229 -0.06 8.16 3.82
C ARG A 229 0.46 7.33 4.99
N ALA A 230 0.74 6.05 4.77
CA ALA A 230 1.30 5.19 5.81
C ALA A 230 2.65 5.71 6.31
N PHE A 231 3.49 6.25 5.41
CA PHE A 231 4.76 6.87 5.76
C PHE A 231 4.58 8.13 6.63
N ALA A 232 3.64 9.01 6.26
CA ALA A 232 3.35 10.22 7.04
C ALA A 232 2.86 9.86 8.45
N CYS A 233 1.88 8.96 8.56
CA CYS A 233 1.39 8.47 9.84
C CYS A 233 2.51 7.81 10.67
N ALA A 234 3.41 7.05 10.03
CA ALA A 234 4.55 6.45 10.70
C ALA A 234 5.50 7.48 11.33
N CYS A 235 5.53 8.69 10.80
CA CYS A 235 6.38 9.79 11.27
C CYS A 235 5.60 10.83 12.08
N ASP A 236 4.38 10.51 12.55
CA ASP A 236 3.46 11.45 13.21
C ASP A 236 3.23 12.76 12.43
N ALA A 237 3.29 12.70 11.10
CA ALA A 237 3.04 13.82 10.23
C ALA A 237 1.61 13.77 9.67
N ASP A 238 1.04 14.94 9.38
CA ASP A 238 -0.24 15.04 8.69
C ASP A 238 -0.10 14.55 7.24
N PRO A 239 -0.82 13.49 6.82
CA PRO A 239 -0.80 13.04 5.43
C PRO A 239 -1.22 14.12 4.44
N ASP A 240 -2.13 15.02 4.81
CA ASP A 240 -2.68 16.03 3.90
C ASP A 240 -1.58 16.97 3.38
N ASP A 241 -0.53 17.20 4.17
CA ASP A 241 0.65 17.97 3.78
C ASP A 241 1.39 17.37 2.57
N LEU A 242 1.25 16.06 2.33
CA LEU A 242 1.93 15.37 1.23
C LEU A 242 1.06 15.19 -0.02
N VAL A 243 -0.25 15.43 0.05
CA VAL A 243 -1.19 15.21 -1.08
C VAL A 243 -0.78 16.01 -2.30
N PHE A 244 -0.48 17.29 -2.11
CA PHE A 244 -0.07 18.20 -3.19
C PHE A 244 1.20 17.71 -3.89
N LEU A 245 2.23 17.37 -3.12
CA LEU A 245 3.50 16.85 -3.65
C LEU A 245 3.32 15.51 -4.36
N TRP A 246 2.45 14.64 -3.84
CA TRP A 246 2.15 13.36 -4.46
C TRP A 246 1.43 13.50 -5.81
N ASN A 247 0.45 14.40 -5.90
CA ASN A 247 -0.23 14.72 -7.14
C ASN A 247 0.75 15.26 -8.18
N GLN A 248 1.61 16.21 -7.79
CA GLN A 248 2.68 16.74 -8.64
C GLN A 248 3.61 15.62 -9.14
N ALA A 249 4.10 14.77 -8.25
CA ALA A 249 4.97 13.64 -8.58
C ALA A 249 4.33 12.62 -9.55
N ARG A 250 3.00 12.59 -9.63
CA ARG A 250 2.21 11.74 -10.54
C ARG A 250 1.74 12.45 -11.80
N GLY A 251 2.03 13.75 -11.95
CA GLY A 251 1.49 14.58 -13.04
C GLY A 251 -0.03 14.72 -12.98
N ILE A 252 -0.63 14.53 -11.81
CA ILE A 252 -2.07 14.73 -11.58
C ILE A 252 -2.26 16.20 -11.28
N PRO A 253 -2.91 16.99 -12.16
CA PRO A 253 -3.18 18.39 -11.86
C PRO A 253 -4.11 18.47 -10.62
N PRO A 254 -3.93 19.47 -9.74
CA PRO A 254 -4.92 19.73 -8.71
C PRO A 254 -6.26 20.01 -9.41
N ASP A 255 -7.33 19.38 -8.93
CA ASP A 255 -8.70 19.68 -9.33
C ASP A 255 -9.35 20.57 -8.26
N PRO A 256 -9.32 21.91 -8.42
CA PRO A 256 -9.83 22.82 -7.42
C PRO A 256 -11.36 22.78 -7.36
N ALA A 257 -12.05 22.33 -8.42
CA ALA A 257 -13.51 22.27 -8.48
C ALA A 257 -14.09 21.23 -7.53
N ALA A 258 -13.33 20.17 -7.22
CA ALA A 258 -13.69 19.18 -6.21
C ALA A 258 -13.76 19.75 -4.78
N ILE A 259 -13.17 20.94 -4.54
CA ILE A 259 -13.22 21.63 -3.26
C ILE A 259 -14.48 22.49 -3.20
N GLN A 260 -15.43 22.13 -2.35
CA GLN A 260 -16.76 22.76 -2.32
C GLN A 260 -16.90 23.86 -1.26
N THR A 261 -16.08 23.85 -0.22
CA THR A 261 -16.20 24.76 0.93
C THR A 261 -14.95 25.62 1.10
N TYR A 262 -15.14 26.85 1.59
CA TYR A 262 -14.07 27.81 1.85
C TYR A 262 -13.03 27.25 2.84
N ASP A 263 -13.47 26.69 3.98
CA ASP A 263 -12.56 26.11 4.98
C ASP A 263 -11.68 24.99 4.38
N LYS A 264 -12.27 24.11 3.57
CA LYS A 264 -11.52 23.04 2.89
C LYS A 264 -10.51 23.60 1.87
N ALA A 265 -10.85 24.68 1.16
CA ALA A 265 -9.93 25.33 0.24
C ALA A 265 -8.73 25.94 0.96
N VAL A 266 -8.97 26.63 2.07
CA VAL A 266 -7.92 27.20 2.94
C VAL A 266 -7.03 26.09 3.49
N ARG A 267 -7.61 25.02 4.07
CA ARG A 267 -6.83 23.89 4.60
C ARG A 267 -5.99 23.20 3.53
N THR A 268 -6.55 23.00 2.34
CA THR A 268 -5.83 22.38 1.21
C THR A 268 -4.64 23.24 0.77
N LEU A 269 -4.80 24.57 0.74
CA LEU A 269 -3.70 25.49 0.46
C LEU A 269 -2.62 25.44 1.56
N GLN A 270 -3.00 25.52 2.84
CA GLN A 270 -2.05 25.46 3.95
C GLN A 270 -1.29 24.14 3.97
N ALA A 271 -1.98 23.01 3.74
CA ALA A 271 -1.36 21.70 3.64
C ALA A 271 -0.35 21.63 2.48
N ALA A 272 -0.69 22.17 1.30
CA ALA A 272 0.24 22.26 0.17
C ALA A 272 1.50 23.08 0.52
N LEU A 273 1.35 24.21 1.24
CA LEU A 273 2.46 25.05 1.68
C LEU A 273 3.34 24.35 2.73
N ARG A 274 2.74 23.62 3.69
CA ARG A 274 3.47 22.80 4.66
C ARG A 274 4.23 21.66 3.99
N GLY A 275 3.63 21.01 3.00
CA GLY A 275 4.29 20.04 2.13
C GLY A 275 5.53 20.61 1.44
N LEU A 276 5.37 21.76 0.79
CA LEU A 276 6.48 22.48 0.15
C LEU A 276 7.58 22.84 1.15
N ARG A 277 7.22 23.23 2.38
CA ARG A 277 8.17 23.45 3.48
C ARG A 277 8.95 22.18 3.82
N LEU A 278 8.30 21.02 3.91
CA LEU A 278 8.99 19.73 4.13
C LEU A 278 9.98 19.43 2.99
N ALA A 279 9.55 19.61 1.73
CA ALA A 279 10.41 19.39 0.56
C ALA A 279 11.64 20.32 0.55
N ALA A 280 11.46 21.58 0.97
CA ALA A 280 12.51 22.58 1.13
C ALA A 280 13.42 22.36 2.35
N THR A 281 13.40 21.17 2.98
CA THR A 281 14.14 20.80 4.21
C THR A 281 13.70 21.54 5.48
N ALA A 282 12.44 22.01 5.51
CA ALA A 282 11.82 22.70 6.63
C ALA A 282 12.63 23.92 7.13
N PRO A 283 12.89 24.92 6.25
CA PRO A 283 13.52 26.16 6.68
C PRO A 283 12.70 26.82 7.81
N ASP A 284 13.40 27.57 8.66
CA ASP A 284 12.78 28.40 9.68
C ASP A 284 12.11 29.63 9.04
N ILE A 285 11.27 30.31 9.83
CA ILE A 285 10.51 31.47 9.35
C ILE A 285 11.42 32.62 8.93
N ALA A 286 12.54 32.83 9.66
CA ALA A 286 13.52 33.87 9.35
C ALA A 286 14.15 33.66 7.96
N THR A 287 14.58 32.43 7.66
CA THR A 287 15.13 32.07 6.35
C THR A 287 14.09 32.26 5.24
N LEU A 288 12.83 31.92 5.48
CA LEU A 288 11.76 32.11 4.49
C LEU A 288 11.53 33.58 4.16
N VAL A 289 11.50 34.45 5.17
CA VAL A 289 11.33 35.90 4.99
C VAL A 289 12.52 36.49 4.23
N GLN A 290 13.75 36.05 4.50
CA GLN A 290 14.94 36.51 3.79
C GLN A 290 14.95 36.11 2.30
N ARG A 291 14.41 34.93 1.98
CA ARG A 291 14.37 34.41 0.59
C ARG A 291 13.20 34.93 -0.23
N ALA A 292 12.18 35.49 0.41
CA ALA A 292 10.96 35.86 -0.27
C ALA A 292 11.13 37.16 -1.07
N PRO A 293 10.67 37.21 -2.34
CA PRO A 293 10.42 38.48 -3.00
C PRO A 293 9.25 39.13 -2.25
N THR A 294 9.52 40.21 -1.50
CA THR A 294 8.57 40.95 -0.63
C THR A 294 7.13 40.98 -1.19
N PRO A 295 6.05 40.82 -0.37
CA PRO A 295 5.90 41.25 1.02
C PRO A 295 5.55 40.08 1.98
N LEU A 296 6.53 39.26 2.35
CA LEU A 296 6.34 38.20 3.33
C LEU A 296 6.82 38.66 4.71
N THR A 297 5.92 38.70 5.70
CA THR A 297 6.30 38.96 7.10
C THR A 297 6.40 37.66 7.89
N PRO A 298 7.15 37.62 9.01
CA PRO A 298 7.22 36.43 9.87
C PRO A 298 5.84 35.97 10.35
N ARG A 299 4.98 36.90 10.77
CA ARG A 299 3.63 36.62 11.28
C ARG A 299 2.74 36.00 10.20
N THR A 300 2.76 36.55 8.98
CA THR A 300 1.97 36.01 7.86
C THR A 300 2.48 34.65 7.40
N ALA A 301 3.81 34.44 7.38
CA ALA A 301 4.39 33.14 7.06
C ALA A 301 4.01 32.08 8.10
N GLN A 302 4.06 32.43 9.38
CA GLN A 302 3.67 31.54 10.48
C GLN A 302 2.17 31.21 10.42
N ALA A 303 1.30 32.19 10.17
CA ALA A 303 -0.13 31.96 10.03
C ALA A 303 -0.47 31.04 8.84
N LEU A 304 0.18 31.23 7.68
CA LEU A 304 -0.03 30.36 6.52
C LEU A 304 0.45 28.91 6.73
N LEU A 305 1.43 28.70 7.60
CA LEU A 305 1.98 27.38 7.91
C LEU A 305 1.37 26.75 9.17
N ALA A 306 0.56 27.48 9.92
CA ALA A 306 -0.16 26.97 11.08
C ALA A 306 -1.29 26.00 10.63
N PRO A 307 -1.77 25.12 11.52
CA PRO A 307 -2.95 24.30 11.26
C PRO A 307 -4.26 25.10 11.34
N ASP A 308 -4.23 26.23 12.04
CA ASP A 308 -5.39 27.12 12.23
C ASP A 308 -5.65 27.98 11.00
N PRO A 309 -6.91 28.37 10.73
CA PRO A 309 -7.24 29.22 9.60
C PRO A 309 -6.52 30.57 9.73
N PRO A 310 -5.79 31.01 8.69
CA PRO A 310 -5.04 32.25 8.72
C PRO A 310 -5.98 33.45 8.53
N PRO A 311 -5.58 34.64 9.01
CA PRO A 311 -6.37 35.84 8.77
C PRO A 311 -6.40 36.19 7.27
N ALA A 312 -7.48 36.82 6.80
CA ALA A 312 -7.71 37.10 5.38
C ALA A 312 -6.56 37.86 4.69
N HIS A 313 -5.85 38.75 5.40
CA HIS A 313 -4.71 39.48 4.85
C HIS A 313 -3.50 38.57 4.52
N ALA A 314 -3.34 37.44 5.23
CA ALA A 314 -2.29 36.47 4.96
C ALA A 314 -2.62 35.60 3.72
N LEU A 315 -3.91 35.46 3.38
CA LEU A 315 -4.39 34.74 2.20
C LEU A 315 -4.31 35.55 0.90
N ARG A 316 -3.82 36.79 0.92
CA ARG A 316 -3.67 37.58 -0.31
C ARG A 316 -2.65 36.93 -1.23
N TRP A 317 -2.94 36.90 -2.54
CA TRP A 317 -2.08 36.24 -3.53
C TRP A 317 -0.60 36.66 -3.45
N PRO A 318 -0.23 37.95 -3.32
CA PRO A 318 1.18 38.34 -3.22
C PRO A 318 1.93 37.67 -2.06
N VAL A 319 1.26 37.48 -0.92
CA VAL A 319 1.85 36.86 0.27
C VAL A 319 2.03 35.34 0.07
N VAL A 320 1.00 34.67 -0.46
CA VAL A 320 1.04 33.24 -0.79
C VAL A 320 2.08 32.96 -1.87
N ASN A 321 2.17 33.82 -2.89
CA ASN A 321 3.16 33.72 -3.97
C ASN A 321 4.58 33.91 -3.44
N ALA A 322 4.81 34.91 -2.59
CA ALA A 322 6.11 35.16 -1.97
C ALA A 322 6.59 33.98 -1.12
N LEU A 323 5.70 33.39 -0.32
CA LEU A 323 6.00 32.18 0.45
C LEU A 323 6.28 30.96 -0.45
N THR A 324 5.45 30.76 -1.48
CA THR A 324 5.64 29.66 -2.45
C THR A 324 6.98 29.77 -3.17
N ALA A 325 7.37 30.98 -3.59
CA ALA A 325 8.65 31.26 -4.23
C ALA A 325 9.82 31.00 -3.26
N ALA A 326 9.73 31.45 -2.00
CA ALA A 326 10.74 31.20 -0.97
C ALA A 326 10.94 29.69 -0.68
N LEU A 327 9.92 28.88 -0.96
CA LEU A 327 9.92 27.42 -0.84
C LEU A 327 10.38 26.70 -2.12
N ASN A 328 10.74 27.43 -3.18
CA ASN A 328 11.02 26.89 -4.52
C ASN A 328 9.87 26.02 -5.06
N GLY A 329 8.62 26.37 -4.72
CA GLY A 329 7.42 25.69 -5.20
C GLY A 329 6.95 26.20 -6.56
N ASP A 330 6.11 25.41 -7.22
CA ASP A 330 5.42 25.82 -8.46
C ASP A 330 4.30 26.83 -8.13
N THR A 331 4.57 28.11 -8.40
CA THR A 331 3.64 29.22 -8.17
C THR A 331 2.37 29.10 -9.01
N HIS A 332 2.43 28.54 -10.20
CA HIS A 332 1.26 28.37 -11.06
C HIS A 332 0.31 27.31 -10.49
N ALA A 333 0.84 26.20 -9.99
CA ALA A 333 0.02 25.18 -9.33
C ALA A 333 -0.65 25.70 -8.05
N ILE A 334 0.08 26.46 -7.22
CA ILE A 334 -0.48 27.08 -6.01
C ILE A 334 -1.50 28.17 -6.37
N ARG A 335 -1.30 28.93 -7.45
CA ARG A 335 -2.29 29.92 -7.92
C ARG A 335 -3.66 29.30 -8.19
N LYS A 336 -3.72 28.09 -8.73
CA LYS A 336 -5.00 27.39 -8.95
C LYS A 336 -5.75 27.09 -7.66
N LEU A 337 -5.03 26.66 -6.61
CA LEU A 337 -5.61 26.44 -5.28
C LEU A 337 -6.07 27.75 -4.64
N HIS A 338 -5.25 28.80 -4.78
CA HIS A 338 -5.57 30.13 -4.25
C HIS A 338 -6.79 30.76 -4.95
N LYS A 339 -6.89 30.66 -6.28
CA LYS A 339 -8.06 31.13 -7.03
C LYS A 339 -9.37 30.49 -6.53
N ARG A 340 -9.31 29.22 -6.10
CA ARG A 340 -10.49 28.55 -5.54
C ARG A 340 -10.94 29.15 -4.21
N ILE A 341 -10.00 29.65 -3.41
CA ILE A 341 -10.32 30.42 -2.19
C ILE A 341 -11.01 31.73 -2.57
N ASP A 342 -10.49 32.45 -3.57
CA ASP A 342 -11.10 33.70 -4.05
C ASP A 342 -12.56 33.46 -4.51
N GLU A 343 -12.82 32.36 -5.26
CA GLU A 343 -14.16 31.97 -5.72
C GLU A 343 -15.13 31.58 -4.60
N LEU A 344 -14.62 30.97 -3.53
CA LEU A 344 -15.42 30.50 -2.39
C LEU A 344 -15.45 31.49 -1.24
N THR A 345 -14.75 32.63 -1.36
CA THR A 345 -14.69 33.63 -0.30
C THR A 345 -16.11 34.11 -0.06
N PRO A 346 -16.66 33.93 1.16
CA PRO A 346 -17.98 34.43 1.46
C PRO A 346 -17.95 35.94 1.29
N HIS A 347 -18.61 36.43 0.24
CA HIS A 347 -18.91 37.84 0.13
C HIS A 347 -19.81 38.13 1.31
N SER A 348 -19.29 38.86 2.30
CA SER A 348 -20.09 39.38 3.39
C SER A 348 -21.28 40.07 2.76
N GLY A 349 -22.45 39.43 2.82
CA GLY A 349 -23.69 40.04 2.43
C GLY A 349 -23.86 41.24 3.35
N LEU A 350 -23.60 42.43 2.80
CA LEU A 350 -24.23 43.63 3.34
C LEU A 350 -25.74 43.32 3.32
N PRO A 351 -26.44 43.38 4.47
CA PRO A 351 -27.89 43.42 4.41
C PRO A 351 -28.25 44.62 3.54
N ALA A 352 -29.07 44.38 2.52
CA ALA A 352 -29.71 45.45 1.78
C ALA A 352 -30.49 46.28 2.80
N GLU A 353 -29.92 47.42 3.19
CA GLU A 353 -30.67 48.46 3.87
C GLU A 353 -31.83 48.84 2.96
N GLY A 354 -33.04 48.56 3.44
CA GLY A 354 -34.25 49.05 2.82
C GLY A 354 -34.22 50.56 2.84
N PHE A 355 -34.02 51.16 1.68
CA PHE A 355 -34.46 52.53 1.44
C PHE A 355 -35.96 52.47 1.18
N GLY A 356 -36.71 53.10 2.09
CA GLY A 356 -38.15 53.38 1.94
C GLY A 356 -38.45 54.52 0.99
#